data_AF-A0A3Q2DQ92-F1
#
_entry.id   AF-A0A3Q2DQ92-F1
#
_cell.length_a   1.000
_cell.length_b   1.000
_cell.length_c   1.000
_cell.angle_alpha   90.00
_cell.angle_beta   90.00
_cell.angle_gamma   90.00
#
_symmetry.space_group_name_H-M   'P 1'
#
loop_
_entity.id
_entity.type
_entity.pdbx_description
1 polymer ?
#
loop_
_entity_poly.entity_id
_entity_poly.type
_entity_poly.pdbx_seq_one_letter_code
_entity_poly.pdbx_strand_id
1 'polypeptide(L)'
;MCSPGPHIFLLVVPIFRAFKEKDLEALLEVLMPLTERVWRHCMVLFTWGYWLNDCPVENYIVREGKGIQELLEKCGNRYHVLNPRHYDDSDQVKELFKKITVMVKQNGESFTCKTKKKISQKLPWRRIQKQEEWRKREQKLIERVMKALAKEAEEPTGPFSTIAQSMDDFHISDLGEDGSSECGSFYTVRESTNS
;
A
#
# COMPACT_ATOMS: atom_id res chain seq x y z
N MET A 1 -5.27 -9.51 -25.13
CA MET A 1 -3.91 -9.90 -24.69
C MET A 1 -2.91 -9.07 -25.48
N CYS A 2 -1.83 -8.61 -24.83
CA CYS A 2 -0.76 -7.86 -25.49
C CYS A 2 -0.12 -8.73 -26.59
N SER A 3 -0.08 -8.22 -27.82
CA SER A 3 0.69 -8.83 -28.91
C SER A 3 2.08 -8.19 -28.93
N PRO A 4 3.20 -8.93 -29.04
CA PRO A 4 3.34 -10.38 -29.24
C PRO A 4 3.16 -11.26 -27.98
N GLY A 5 3.26 -10.68 -26.79
CA GLY A 5 3.07 -11.33 -25.50
C GLY A 5 3.64 -10.48 -24.35
N PRO A 6 3.38 -10.82 -23.08
CA PRO A 6 3.99 -10.10 -21.96
C PRO A 6 5.51 -10.32 -21.92
N HIS A 7 6.26 -9.26 -21.61
CA HIS A 7 7.70 -9.34 -21.42
C HIS A 7 8.06 -9.99 -20.07
N ILE A 8 7.30 -9.64 -19.02
CA ILE A 8 7.51 -10.06 -17.64
C ILE A 8 6.15 -10.26 -16.95
N PHE A 9 6.11 -11.21 -16.01
CA PHE A 9 5.04 -11.40 -15.04
C PHE A 9 5.55 -10.97 -13.66
N LEU A 10 4.92 -9.97 -13.05
CA LEU A 10 5.22 -9.54 -11.69
C LEU A 10 4.30 -10.28 -10.71
N LEU A 11 4.88 -11.10 -9.84
CA LEU A 11 4.15 -11.86 -8.83
C LEU A 11 4.13 -11.07 -7.53
N VAL A 12 3.03 -10.38 -7.26
CA VAL A 12 2.93 -9.43 -6.15
C VAL A 12 2.73 -10.15 -4.81
N VAL A 13 3.66 -9.92 -3.88
CA VAL A 13 3.62 -10.47 -2.51
C VAL A 13 3.63 -9.30 -1.50
N PRO A 14 2.52 -9.04 -0.80
CA PRO A 14 2.48 -8.00 0.22
C PRO A 14 3.11 -8.46 1.54
N ILE A 15 4.11 -7.73 2.03
CA ILE A 15 4.87 -8.07 3.25
C ILE A 15 4.02 -7.96 4.53
N PHE A 16 2.99 -7.11 4.54
CA PHE A 16 2.16 -6.88 5.72
C PHE A 16 1.35 -8.10 6.19
N ARG A 17 1.31 -9.18 5.40
CA ARG A 17 0.63 -10.44 5.75
C ARG A 17 1.52 -11.63 5.47
N ALA A 18 1.25 -12.73 6.18
CA ALA A 18 1.87 -14.01 5.89
C ALA A 18 1.52 -14.52 4.48
N PHE A 19 2.51 -15.07 3.80
CA PHE A 19 2.44 -15.84 2.57
C PHE A 19 2.17 -17.30 2.91
N LYS A 20 0.95 -17.77 2.61
CA LYS A 20 0.50 -19.11 2.97
C LYS A 20 0.69 -20.07 1.81
N GLU A 21 0.64 -21.37 2.08
CA GLU A 21 0.67 -22.42 1.04
C GLU A 21 -0.40 -22.21 -0.04
N LYS A 22 -1.60 -21.78 0.35
CA LYS A 22 -2.69 -21.40 -0.58
C LYS A 22 -2.34 -20.23 -1.50
N ASP A 23 -1.42 -19.35 -1.10
CA ASP A 23 -0.95 -18.27 -1.97
C ASP A 23 -0.04 -18.82 -3.08
N LEU A 24 0.85 -19.76 -2.74
CA LEU A 24 1.70 -20.46 -3.71
C LEU A 24 0.84 -21.30 -4.67
N GLU A 25 -0.07 -22.11 -4.14
CA GLU A 25 -0.99 -22.93 -4.94
C GLU A 25 -1.77 -22.07 -5.96
N ALA A 26 -2.32 -20.94 -5.53
CA ALA A 26 -3.03 -20.02 -6.41
C ALA A 26 -2.14 -19.42 -7.51
N LEU A 27 -0.86 -19.16 -7.23
CA LEU A 27 0.10 -18.69 -8.25
C LEU A 27 0.42 -19.81 -9.24
N LEU A 28 0.63 -21.03 -8.76
CA LEU A 28 0.85 -22.21 -9.60
C LEU A 28 -0.35 -22.48 -10.51
N GLU A 29 -1.57 -22.44 -10.00
CA GLU A 29 -2.80 -22.61 -10.80
C GLU A 29 -2.91 -21.58 -11.94
N VAL A 30 -2.58 -20.32 -11.65
CA VAL A 30 -2.61 -19.22 -12.64
C VAL A 30 -1.54 -19.40 -13.72
N LEU A 31 -0.35 -19.89 -13.34
CA LEU A 31 0.80 -20.01 -14.23
C LEU A 31 0.87 -21.37 -14.94
N MET A 32 0.23 -22.40 -14.42
CA MET A 32 0.21 -23.77 -14.97
C MET A 32 -0.15 -23.82 -16.47
N PRO A 33 -1.10 -23.03 -16.99
CA PRO A 33 -1.40 -23.04 -18.43
C PRO A 33 -0.27 -22.46 -19.30
N LEU A 34 0.62 -21.64 -18.73
CA LEU A 34 1.66 -20.89 -19.44
C LEU A 34 2.96 -21.69 -19.64
N THR A 35 2.96 -23.00 -19.36
CA THR A 35 4.12 -23.91 -19.45
C THR A 35 5.27 -23.52 -18.51
N GLU A 36 6.20 -24.44 -18.27
CA GLU A 36 7.39 -24.17 -17.44
C GLU A 36 8.25 -23.00 -17.94
N ARG A 37 8.18 -22.65 -19.24
CA ARG A 37 8.92 -21.50 -19.80
C ARG A 37 8.49 -20.16 -19.20
N VAL A 38 7.29 -20.06 -18.62
CA VAL A 38 6.78 -18.81 -18.03
C VAL A 38 7.65 -18.31 -16.89
N TRP A 39 8.25 -19.22 -16.11
CA TRP A 39 9.05 -18.88 -14.95
C TRP A 39 10.26 -18.03 -15.31
N ARG A 40 10.83 -18.18 -16.51
CA ARG A 40 11.91 -17.30 -17.01
C ARG A 40 11.48 -15.84 -17.18
N HIS A 41 10.18 -15.56 -17.25
CA HIS A 41 9.61 -14.22 -17.32
C HIS A 41 9.03 -13.74 -15.98
N CYS A 42 9.07 -14.55 -14.91
CA CYS A 42 8.52 -14.19 -13.61
C CYS A 42 9.54 -13.50 -12.70
N MET A 43 9.10 -12.47 -11.98
CA MET A 43 9.83 -11.82 -10.89
C MET A 43 8.88 -11.60 -9.73
N VAL A 44 9.33 -11.88 -8.50
CA VAL A 44 8.54 -11.59 -7.29
C VAL A 44 8.63 -10.10 -6.98
N LEU A 45 7.48 -9.44 -6.83
CA LEU A 45 7.42 -8.04 -6.40
C LEU A 45 6.91 -7.99 -4.96
N PHE A 46 7.83 -7.81 -4.03
CA PHE A 46 7.46 -7.53 -2.65
C PHE A 46 6.88 -6.11 -2.55
N THR A 47 5.74 -5.96 -1.93
CA THR A 47 5.09 -4.66 -1.72
C THR A 47 4.98 -4.37 -0.24
N TRP A 48 4.80 -3.10 0.10
CA TRP A 48 4.74 -2.63 1.47
C TRP A 48 6.09 -2.79 2.19
N GLY A 49 7.19 -2.48 1.49
CA GLY A 49 8.57 -2.57 2.00
C GLY A 49 8.81 -1.87 3.33
N TYR A 50 8.06 -0.80 3.65
CA TYR A 50 8.17 -0.11 4.94
C TYR A 50 7.84 -0.98 6.16
N TRP A 51 7.13 -2.10 6.02
CA TRP A 51 6.88 -3.04 7.12
C TRP A 51 8.13 -3.82 7.53
N LEU A 52 9.21 -3.73 6.76
CA LEU A 52 10.49 -4.33 7.11
C LEU A 52 11.24 -3.52 8.19
N ASN A 53 10.84 -2.29 8.53
CA ASN A 53 11.51 -1.45 9.54
C ASN A 53 13.05 -1.43 9.36
N ASP A 54 13.51 -1.06 8.17
CA ASP A 54 14.93 -1.04 7.76
C ASP A 54 15.65 -2.39 7.76
N CYS A 55 14.94 -3.50 8.01
CA CYS A 55 15.50 -4.84 7.84
C CYS A 55 15.57 -5.22 6.36
N PRO A 56 16.58 -6.01 5.96
CA PRO A 56 16.63 -6.60 4.63
C PRO A 56 15.41 -7.50 4.39
N VAL A 57 14.92 -7.54 3.14
CA VAL A 57 13.78 -8.40 2.75
C VAL A 57 14.13 -9.89 2.89
N GLU A 58 15.40 -10.22 2.86
CA GLU A 58 15.96 -11.55 3.08
C GLU A 58 15.56 -12.09 4.46
N ASN A 59 15.46 -11.23 5.48
CA ASN A 59 14.98 -11.64 6.81
C ASN A 59 13.50 -12.05 6.77
N TYR A 60 12.69 -11.33 5.99
CA TYR A 60 11.29 -11.71 5.75
C TYR A 60 11.22 -13.06 5.04
N ILE A 61 12.02 -13.27 3.99
CA ILE A 61 12.05 -14.52 3.20
C ILE A 61 12.41 -15.73 4.08
N VAL A 62 13.42 -15.58 4.95
CA VAL A 62 13.82 -16.65 5.89
C VAL A 62 12.71 -16.94 6.89
N ARG A 63 12.10 -15.90 7.47
CA ARG A 63 11.04 -16.05 8.48
C ARG A 63 9.75 -16.65 7.91
N GLU A 64 9.37 -16.26 6.71
CA GLU A 64 8.12 -16.67 6.06
C GLU A 64 8.16 -18.15 5.63
N GLY A 65 9.35 -18.66 5.32
CA GLY A 65 9.61 -20.09 5.20
C GLY A 65 9.47 -20.66 3.78
N LYS A 66 9.23 -21.98 3.70
CA LYS A 66 9.45 -22.76 2.46
C LYS A 66 8.62 -22.28 1.27
N GLY A 67 7.37 -21.86 1.49
CA GLY A 67 6.49 -21.47 0.39
C GLY A 67 7.01 -20.26 -0.41
N ILE A 68 7.53 -19.23 0.27
CA ILE A 68 8.10 -18.07 -0.43
C ILE A 68 9.46 -18.40 -1.06
N GLN A 69 10.24 -19.27 -0.40
CA GLN A 69 11.54 -19.71 -0.89
C GLN A 69 11.40 -20.52 -2.18
N GLU A 70 10.43 -21.43 -2.24
CA GLU A 70 10.10 -22.20 -3.45
C GLU A 70 9.66 -21.27 -4.59
N LEU A 71 8.83 -20.26 -4.29
CA LEU A 71 8.42 -19.27 -5.29
C LEU A 71 9.62 -18.53 -5.88
N LEU A 72 10.56 -18.10 -5.02
CA LEU A 72 11.76 -17.40 -5.44
C LEU A 72 12.69 -18.29 -6.25
N GLU A 73 12.86 -19.55 -5.85
CA GLU A 73 13.66 -20.54 -6.58
C GLU A 73 13.11 -20.74 -8.00
N LYS A 74 11.79 -20.94 -8.15
CA LYS A 74 11.15 -21.01 -9.48
C LYS A 74 11.38 -19.73 -10.29
N CYS A 75 11.40 -18.57 -9.64
CA CYS A 75 11.69 -17.29 -10.28
C CYS A 75 13.19 -17.01 -10.48
N GLY A 76 14.09 -17.97 -10.23
CA GLY A 76 15.54 -17.79 -10.35
C GLY A 76 16.11 -16.74 -9.40
N ASN A 77 15.54 -16.64 -8.19
CA ASN A 77 15.86 -15.66 -7.16
C ASN A 77 15.71 -14.19 -7.60
N ARG A 78 14.82 -13.93 -8.58
CA ARG A 78 14.55 -12.58 -9.06
C ARG A 78 13.41 -11.96 -8.27
N TYR A 79 13.74 -10.92 -7.51
CA TYR A 79 12.76 -10.12 -6.78
C TYR A 79 13.13 -8.63 -6.75
N HIS A 80 12.13 -7.83 -6.40
CA HIS A 80 12.28 -6.41 -6.11
C HIS A 80 11.33 -6.03 -4.97
N VAL A 81 11.70 -5.01 -4.19
CA VAL A 81 10.91 -4.51 -3.06
C VAL A 81 10.43 -3.12 -3.40
N LEU A 82 9.12 -2.93 -3.37
CA LEU A 82 8.48 -1.64 -3.56
C LEU A 82 7.96 -1.12 -2.23
N ASN A 83 8.29 0.13 -1.91
CA ASN A 83 7.77 0.84 -0.76
C ASN A 83 6.78 1.95 -1.20
N PRO A 84 5.46 1.71 -1.11
CA PRO A 84 4.46 2.68 -1.56
C PRO A 84 4.42 3.99 -0.77
N ARG A 85 5.04 4.05 0.43
CA ARG A 85 5.13 5.30 1.22
C ARG A 85 6.13 6.31 0.64
N HIS A 86 7.00 5.86 -0.25
CA HIS A 86 7.93 6.72 -0.99
C HIS A 86 7.60 6.64 -2.48
N TYR A 87 6.35 6.98 -2.85
CA TYR A 87 5.91 6.96 -4.25
C TYR A 87 6.68 7.97 -5.12
N ASP A 88 7.22 9.03 -4.52
CA ASP A 88 8.09 10.01 -5.17
C ASP A 88 9.55 9.53 -5.32
N ASP A 89 9.90 8.39 -4.71
CA ASP A 89 11.21 7.77 -4.88
C ASP A 89 11.29 7.10 -6.25
N SER A 90 11.65 7.93 -7.22
CA SER A 90 11.88 7.49 -8.59
C SER A 90 12.98 6.43 -8.69
N ASP A 91 13.86 6.27 -7.70
CA ASP A 91 15.01 5.38 -7.78
C ASP A 91 14.61 3.91 -7.58
N GLN A 92 13.66 3.60 -6.70
CA GLN A 92 13.08 2.25 -6.57
C GLN A 92 12.45 1.80 -7.89
N VAL A 93 11.65 2.67 -8.50
CA VAL A 93 10.98 2.39 -9.78
C VAL A 93 12.00 2.25 -10.91
N LYS A 94 13.02 3.13 -10.97
CA LYS A 94 14.14 3.01 -11.92
C LYS A 94 14.88 1.69 -11.76
N GLU A 95 15.15 1.25 -10.53
CA GLU A 95 15.84 -0.02 -10.27
C GLU A 95 14.99 -1.21 -10.74
N LEU A 96 13.67 -1.19 -10.48
CA LEU A 96 12.74 -2.16 -11.02
C LEU A 96 12.82 -2.23 -12.55
N PHE A 97 12.74 -1.08 -13.23
CA PHE A 97 12.84 -1.03 -14.70
C PHE A 97 14.21 -1.49 -15.21
N LYS A 98 15.30 -1.23 -14.47
CA LYS A 98 16.63 -1.76 -14.79
C LYS A 98 16.64 -3.29 -14.73
N LYS A 99 16.09 -3.90 -13.66
CA LYS A 99 15.95 -5.35 -13.53
C LYS A 99 15.09 -5.94 -14.65
N ILE A 100 13.96 -5.28 -14.97
CA ILE A 100 13.08 -5.66 -16.08
C ILE A 100 13.85 -5.66 -17.41
N THR A 101 14.60 -4.60 -17.69
CA THR A 101 15.37 -4.46 -18.94
C THR A 101 16.43 -5.54 -19.06
N VAL A 102 17.13 -5.88 -17.98
CA VAL A 102 18.10 -6.98 -17.94
C VAL A 102 17.42 -8.31 -18.23
N MET A 103 16.30 -8.60 -17.58
CA MET A 103 15.54 -9.83 -17.81
C MET A 103 15.04 -9.96 -19.25
N VAL A 104 14.53 -8.88 -19.84
CA VAL A 104 14.06 -8.88 -21.24
C VAL A 104 15.21 -9.17 -22.20
N LYS A 105 16.37 -8.55 -21.99
CA LYS A 105 17.57 -8.82 -22.81
C LYS A 105 18.04 -10.27 -22.69
N GLN A 106 18.04 -10.83 -21.47
CA GLN A 106 18.43 -12.22 -21.22
C GLN A 106 17.46 -13.24 -21.84
N ASN A 107 16.16 -12.94 -21.82
CA ASN A 107 15.14 -13.81 -22.39
C ASN A 107 15.05 -13.73 -23.91
N GLY A 108 15.53 -12.64 -24.53
CA GLY A 108 15.65 -12.43 -25.97
C GLY A 108 14.32 -12.16 -26.71
N GLU A 109 13.20 -12.70 -26.21
CA GLU A 109 11.87 -12.56 -26.80
C GLU A 109 10.81 -12.33 -25.71
N SER A 110 9.66 -11.75 -26.08
CA SER A 110 8.47 -11.72 -25.23
C SER A 110 7.94 -13.13 -25.00
N PHE A 111 7.28 -13.38 -23.86
CA PHE A 111 6.68 -14.67 -23.62
C PHE A 111 5.59 -14.98 -24.65
N THR A 112 5.78 -16.05 -25.43
CA THR A 112 4.78 -16.56 -26.37
C THR A 112 4.28 -17.92 -25.90
N CYS A 113 2.96 -18.04 -25.70
CA CYS A 113 2.36 -19.35 -25.52
C CYS A 113 1.91 -19.90 -26.87
N LYS A 114 2.48 -21.02 -27.30
CA LYS A 114 2.06 -21.73 -28.52
C LYS A 114 0.59 -22.19 -28.43
N THR A 115 0.05 -22.34 -27.21
CA THR A 115 -1.31 -22.79 -26.94
C THR A 115 -2.32 -21.62 -26.99
N LYS A 116 -2.46 -21.00 -28.17
CA LYS A 116 -3.35 -19.84 -28.41
C LYS A 116 -4.84 -20.06 -28.05
N LYS A 117 -5.30 -21.30 -27.81
CA LYS A 117 -6.73 -21.63 -27.66
C LYS A 117 -7.24 -21.92 -26.23
N LYS A 118 -6.39 -22.17 -25.22
CA LYS A 118 -6.87 -22.67 -23.90
C LYS A 118 -6.63 -21.76 -22.69
N ILE A 119 -5.72 -20.79 -22.76
CA ILE A 119 -5.37 -19.96 -21.60
C ILE A 119 -6.42 -18.88 -21.31
N SER A 120 -7.00 -18.29 -22.36
CA SER A 120 -8.01 -17.23 -22.23
C SER A 120 -9.28 -17.68 -21.49
N GLN A 121 -9.52 -18.98 -21.35
CA GLN A 121 -10.70 -19.54 -20.67
C GLN A 121 -10.40 -20.01 -19.22
N LYS A 122 -9.13 -20.14 -18.81
CA LYS A 122 -8.75 -20.81 -17.55
C LYS A 122 -8.14 -19.91 -16.48
N LEU A 123 -7.84 -18.64 -16.76
CA LEU A 123 -7.44 -17.71 -15.70
C LEU A 123 -8.61 -17.53 -14.73
N PRO A 124 -8.46 -17.81 -13.41
CA PRO A 124 -9.54 -17.62 -12.46
C PRO A 124 -9.84 -16.12 -12.31
N TRP A 125 -10.88 -15.64 -12.97
CA TRP A 125 -11.36 -14.25 -12.92
C TRP A 125 -11.68 -13.75 -11.49
N ARG A 126 -11.72 -14.65 -10.50
CA ARG A 126 -11.97 -14.36 -9.07
C ARG A 126 -11.05 -13.28 -8.48
N ARG A 127 -9.79 -13.15 -8.92
CA ARG A 127 -8.88 -12.09 -8.42
C ARG A 127 -9.04 -10.75 -9.16
N ILE A 128 -9.34 -10.77 -10.46
CA ILE A 128 -9.66 -9.55 -11.22
C ILE A 128 -10.96 -8.93 -10.70
N GLN A 129 -11.96 -9.74 -10.32
CA GLN A 129 -13.17 -9.26 -9.66
C GLN A 129 -12.89 -8.54 -8.34
N LYS A 130 -12.00 -9.07 -7.49
CA LYS A 130 -11.59 -8.38 -6.26
C LYS A 130 -10.91 -7.05 -6.55
N GLN A 131 -10.05 -6.97 -7.56
CA GLN A 131 -9.38 -5.72 -7.95
C GLN A 131 -10.40 -4.68 -8.44
N GLU A 132 -11.40 -5.10 -9.21
CA GLU A 132 -12.51 -4.26 -9.65
C GLU A 132 -13.39 -3.78 -8.48
N GLU A 133 -13.66 -4.64 -7.50
CA GLU A 133 -14.33 -4.23 -6.26
C GLU A 133 -13.51 -3.24 -5.46
N TRP A 134 -12.20 -3.42 -5.36
CA TRP A 134 -11.30 -2.47 -4.71
C TRP A 134 -11.27 -1.14 -5.45
N ARG A 135 -11.19 -1.15 -6.78
CA ARG A 135 -11.29 0.04 -7.64
C ARG A 135 -12.63 0.76 -7.43
N LYS A 136 -13.74 0.02 -7.31
CA LYS A 136 -15.06 0.59 -6.99
C LYS A 136 -15.10 1.19 -5.58
N ARG A 137 -14.49 0.54 -4.59
CA ARG A 137 -14.41 1.07 -3.21
C ARG A 137 -13.59 2.35 -3.16
N GLU A 138 -12.47 2.39 -3.87
CA GLU A 138 -11.59 3.55 -4.01
C GLU A 138 -12.31 4.70 -4.72
N GLN A 139 -12.95 4.45 -5.87
CA GLN A 139 -13.74 5.45 -6.59
C GLN A 139 -14.88 6.01 -5.71
N LYS A 140 -15.56 5.14 -4.95
CA LYS A 140 -16.63 5.57 -4.03
C LYS A 140 -16.10 6.41 -2.87
N LEU A 141 -14.88 6.16 -2.40
CA LEU A 141 -14.23 6.99 -1.39
C LEU A 141 -13.87 8.36 -1.97
N ILE A 142 -13.27 8.39 -3.15
CA ILE A 142 -12.94 9.63 -3.87
C ILE A 142 -14.20 10.46 -4.10
N GLU A 143 -15.29 9.85 -4.57
CA GLU A 143 -16.58 10.54 -4.79
C GLU A 143 -17.13 11.17 -3.49
N ARG A 144 -17.09 10.42 -2.37
CA ARG A 144 -17.53 10.94 -1.07
C ARG A 144 -16.69 12.11 -0.59
N VAL A 145 -15.36 12.01 -0.75
CA VAL A 145 -14.43 13.09 -0.38
C VAL A 145 -14.67 14.32 -1.26
N MET A 146 -14.80 14.16 -2.58
CA MET A 146 -15.11 15.26 -3.49
C MET A 146 -16.44 15.94 -3.16
N LYS A 147 -17.47 15.18 -2.81
CA LYS A 147 -18.78 15.72 -2.39
C LYS A 147 -18.69 16.47 -1.06
N ALA A 148 -17.90 16.00 -0.10
CA ALA A 148 -17.68 16.70 1.17
C ALA A 148 -16.95 18.03 0.94
N LEU A 149 -15.88 18.03 0.14
CA LEU A 149 -15.14 19.24 -0.22
C LEU A 149 -16.00 20.26 -0.97
N ALA A 150 -16.88 19.81 -1.87
CA ALA A 150 -17.83 20.68 -2.57
C ALA A 150 -18.90 21.27 -1.62
N LYS A 151 -19.30 20.53 -0.59
CA LYS A 151 -20.30 20.99 0.39
C LYS A 151 -19.71 22.02 1.36
N GLU A 152 -18.44 21.88 1.74
CA GLU A 152 -17.75 22.89 2.57
C GLU A 152 -17.42 24.17 1.80
N ALA A 153 -17.38 24.13 0.46
CA ALA A 153 -17.28 25.30 -0.40
C ALA A 153 -18.61 26.06 -0.57
N GLU A 154 -19.74 25.51 -0.12
CA GLU A 154 -21.07 26.12 -0.20
C GLU A 154 -21.58 26.69 1.14
N GLU A 155 -20.79 26.69 2.22
CA GLU A 155 -21.13 27.48 3.41
C GLU A 155 -20.98 28.97 3.06
N PRO A 156 -22.09 29.74 3.00
CA PRO A 156 -22.01 31.13 2.59
C PRO A 156 -21.34 31.94 3.70
N THR A 157 -20.27 32.64 3.34
CA THR A 157 -19.84 33.85 4.04
C THR A 157 -20.94 34.91 3.87
N GLY A 158 -21.94 34.85 4.74
CA GLY A 158 -23.04 35.83 4.84
C GLY A 158 -22.70 36.94 5.85
N PRO A 159 -23.17 38.18 5.64
CA PRO A 159 -22.53 39.39 6.13
C PRO A 159 -22.89 39.77 7.57
N PHE A 160 -21.96 40.50 8.20
CA PHE A 160 -22.16 41.33 9.39
C PHE A 160 -23.48 42.12 9.35
N SER A 161 -24.26 42.10 10.43
CA SER A 161 -24.94 43.30 10.90
C SER A 161 -25.15 43.28 12.42
N THR A 162 -24.69 44.35 13.05
CA THR A 162 -24.94 44.75 14.43
C THR A 162 -26.37 45.23 14.57
N ILE A 163 -27.11 44.75 15.58
CA ILE A 163 -28.16 45.54 16.24
C ILE A 163 -28.04 45.31 17.75
N ALA A 164 -27.64 46.37 18.44
CA ALA A 164 -27.78 46.50 19.88
C ALA A 164 -29.26 46.72 20.21
N GLN A 165 -29.83 45.90 21.08
CA GLN A 165 -30.99 46.28 21.87
C GLN A 165 -30.76 45.85 23.32
N SER A 166 -30.58 46.88 24.14
CA SER A 166 -30.64 46.86 25.60
C SER A 166 -32.06 46.51 26.04
N MET A 167 -32.16 45.75 27.13
CA MET A 167 -33.19 45.91 28.15
C MET A 167 -32.64 45.36 29.46
N ASP A 168 -32.53 46.27 30.42
CA ASP A 168 -32.04 46.08 31.78
C ASP A 168 -33.02 45.26 32.65
N ASP A 169 -32.53 44.96 33.84
CA ASP A 169 -33.21 44.45 35.03
C ASP A 169 -33.38 42.93 35.16
N PHE A 170 -32.34 42.27 35.69
CA PHE A 170 -32.55 41.38 36.83
C PHE A 170 -31.32 41.34 37.76
N HIS A 171 -31.59 41.60 39.03
CA HIS A 171 -30.69 41.66 40.18
C HIS A 171 -29.56 40.62 40.16
N ILE A 172 -28.30 41.07 40.23
CA ILE A 172 -27.17 40.24 40.65
C ILE A 172 -27.06 40.36 42.16
N SER A 173 -27.32 39.25 42.86
CA SER A 173 -26.93 39.07 44.25
C SER A 173 -25.51 38.51 44.28
N ASP A 174 -24.62 39.35 44.78
CA ASP A 174 -23.27 39.08 45.22
C ASP A 174 -23.24 37.97 46.30
N LEU A 175 -22.43 36.93 46.08
CA LEU A 175 -21.82 36.10 47.11
C LEU A 175 -20.46 35.64 46.59
N GLY A 176 -19.43 36.33 47.03
CA GLY A 176 -18.04 35.97 46.84
C GLY A 176 -17.55 34.82 47.72
N GLU A 177 -16.31 34.42 47.39
CA GLU A 177 -15.30 33.75 48.23
C GLU A 177 -15.59 32.26 48.56
N ASP A 178 -14.70 31.27 48.39
CA ASP A 178 -13.26 31.20 48.15
C ASP A 178 -12.90 29.80 47.62
N GLY A 179 -11.72 29.62 47.02
CA GLY A 179 -11.10 28.28 46.99
C GLY A 179 -10.04 28.00 45.93
N SER A 180 -8.82 28.50 46.15
CA SER A 180 -7.54 27.89 45.77
C SER A 180 -7.24 27.60 44.29
N SER A 181 -6.59 28.60 43.68
CA SER A 181 -5.52 28.46 42.69
C SER A 181 -4.37 27.59 43.22
N GLU A 182 -3.91 26.61 42.42
CA GLU A 182 -2.49 26.31 42.13
C GLU A 182 -2.40 24.95 41.38
N CYS A 183 -2.19 24.98 40.05
CA CYS A 183 -1.59 23.84 39.35
C CYS A 183 -0.15 24.23 39.02
N GLY A 184 0.77 23.74 39.86
CA GLY A 184 2.18 24.08 39.83
C GLY A 184 2.92 23.59 38.58
N SER A 185 3.76 24.47 38.05
CA SER A 185 4.88 24.10 37.20
C SER A 185 5.98 23.46 38.04
N PHE A 186 6.60 22.38 37.57
CA PHE A 186 7.95 22.02 38.00
C PHE A 186 8.86 21.86 36.79
N TYR A 187 9.83 22.75 36.73
CA TYR A 187 11.03 22.64 35.92
C TYR A 187 11.93 21.50 36.46
N THR A 188 12.61 20.87 35.50
CA THR A 188 13.90 20.15 35.55
C THR A 188 14.82 20.42 36.75
N VAL A 189 15.64 19.42 37.14
CA VAL A 189 17.13 19.43 37.00
C VAL A 189 17.86 18.34 37.83
N ARG A 190 18.89 17.73 37.20
CA ARG A 190 20.13 17.04 37.67
C ARG A 190 20.03 15.66 38.34
N GLU A 191 20.72 14.60 37.89
CA GLU A 191 22.15 14.38 37.56
C GLU A 191 23.06 14.34 38.80
N SER A 192 23.72 13.19 39.03
CA SER A 192 25.01 12.93 39.73
C SER A 192 25.10 11.41 40.01
N THR A 193 25.81 10.58 39.21
CA THR A 193 27.24 10.19 39.27
C THR A 193 27.66 9.23 40.39
N ASN A 194 28.60 8.34 40.00
CA ASN A 194 29.50 7.44 40.74
C ASN A 194 28.93 6.04 41.08
N SER A 195 29.63 4.92 40.82
CA SER A 195 31.07 4.66 40.58
C SER A 195 31.30 3.53 39.57
#